data_AF-A0A8J7XW75-F1
#
_entry.id   AF-A0A8J7XW75-F1
#
_cell.length_a   1.000
_cell.length_b   1.000
_cell.length_c   1.000
_cell.angle_alpha   90.00
_cell.angle_beta   90.00
_cell.angle_gamma   90.00
#
_symmetry.space_group_name_H-M   'P 1'
#
loop_
_entity.id
_entity.type
_entity.pdbx_description
1 polymer ?
#
loop_
_entity_poly.entity_id
_entity_poly.type
_entity_poly.pdbx_seq_one_letter_code
_entity_poly.pdbx_strand_id
1 'polypeptide(L)'
;MSPEINELIVSFFGNGYITYLDVEITDHIYENRKVSKEEFIRILRHRGYRMKDITEELDRQCYASTLRYIPSEDAYVSIDMGRFLWRDILERIHEQKSMLGGRLEKTNTGLKLDVYRTDFQSLKFKRLISNLGLHQAPVMRWTKQFRSEEALNCLDKLVGAVPCSYPHGKADRSVLLQVIHEVNKHKSKKTTWAWLITHPVMQLKLTPSREKVIKTLFSLSKGPVDWKGRPVSFDELKRLCRLSEEIQESIEYFEVQGVVRYINDKLTPTGQGYVLLQYALKDRPSLTFVVVHVEKTYRLEISAPTLAGHNIRDILKELGGRSFSEVNTPIVFSECEKSEVITLMDSIIRSGF
;
A
#
# COMPACT_ATOMS: atom_id res chain seq x y z
N MET A 1 27.15 -6.91 24.24
CA MET A 1 26.92 -6.10 23.03
C MET A 1 25.43 -6.08 22.79
N SER A 2 24.80 -4.91 22.77
CA SER A 2 23.39 -4.80 22.39
C SER A 2 23.24 -5.20 20.92
N PRO A 3 22.25 -6.01 20.55
CA PRO A 3 22.04 -6.37 19.15
C PRO A 3 21.82 -5.10 18.31
N GLU A 4 22.41 -5.06 17.12
CA GLU A 4 22.19 -3.98 16.15
C GLU A 4 20.70 -3.96 15.78
N ILE A 5 20.04 -2.83 16.04
CA ILE A 5 18.63 -2.63 15.72
C ILE A 5 18.57 -1.79 14.46
N ASN A 6 18.13 -2.39 13.36
CA ASN A 6 17.91 -1.67 12.12
C ASN A 6 16.50 -1.07 12.11
N GLU A 7 16.42 0.25 11.96
CA GLU A 7 15.16 0.91 11.69
C GLU A 7 14.85 0.83 10.19
N LEU A 8 13.79 0.12 9.85
CA LEU A 8 13.30 -0.03 8.50
C LEU A 8 12.06 0.83 8.29
N ILE A 9 12.16 1.87 7.46
CA ILE A 9 11.00 2.60 6.96
C ILE A 9 10.65 2.06 5.58
N VAL A 10 9.56 1.28 5.49
CA VAL A 10 9.01 0.80 4.21
C VAL A 10 7.87 1.70 3.80
N SER A 11 7.94 2.18 2.58
CA SER A 11 6.93 3.03 1.98
C SER A 11 6.80 2.65 0.51
N PHE A 12 5.56 2.50 0.03
CA PHE A 12 5.32 2.22 -1.39
C PHE A 12 3.94 2.70 -1.81
N PHE A 13 3.82 3.11 -3.06
CA PHE A 13 2.52 3.25 -3.70
C PHE A 13 2.02 1.88 -4.13
N GLY A 14 0.77 1.58 -3.83
CA GLY A 14 0.15 0.30 -4.19
C GLY A 14 -1.33 0.43 -4.47
N ASN A 15 -1.91 -0.61 -5.05
CA ASN A 15 -3.35 -0.72 -5.18
C ASN A 15 -3.97 -1.14 -3.85
N GLY A 16 -4.90 -0.35 -3.33
CA GLY A 16 -5.79 -0.71 -2.25
C GLY A 16 -7.24 -0.78 -2.73
N TYR A 17 -8.11 -1.40 -1.93
CA TYR A 17 -9.54 -1.28 -2.11
C TYR A 17 -10.19 -0.80 -0.83
N ILE A 18 -11.30 -0.07 -0.97
CA ILE A 18 -12.13 0.39 0.14
C ILE A 18 -13.59 0.00 -0.13
N THR A 19 -14.32 -0.30 0.93
CA THR A 19 -15.77 -0.49 0.88
C THR A 19 -16.46 0.65 1.65
N TYR A 20 -17.79 0.78 1.50
CA TYR A 20 -18.58 1.66 2.35
C TYR A 20 -18.39 1.36 3.84
N LEU A 21 -18.43 0.08 4.18
CA LEU A 21 -18.35 -0.37 5.55
C LEU A 21 -16.95 -0.14 6.12
N ASP A 22 -15.90 -0.31 5.29
CA ASP A 22 -14.52 0.00 5.67
C ASP A 22 -14.31 1.49 5.98
N VAL A 23 -14.92 2.38 5.18
CA VAL A 23 -14.92 3.83 5.44
C VAL A 23 -15.60 4.15 6.77
N GLU A 24 -16.80 3.62 7.01
CA GLU A 24 -17.54 3.82 8.25
C GLU A 24 -16.77 3.33 9.48
N ILE A 25 -16.13 2.18 9.35
CA ILE A 25 -15.34 1.59 10.41
C ILE A 25 -14.08 2.41 10.68
N THR A 26 -13.32 2.75 9.64
CA THR A 26 -12.05 3.45 9.76
C THR A 26 -12.25 4.84 10.33
N ASP A 27 -13.28 5.56 9.87
CA ASP A 27 -13.67 6.87 10.39
C ASP A 27 -14.01 6.80 11.89
N HIS A 28 -14.86 5.84 12.28
CA HIS A 28 -15.26 5.69 13.67
C HIS A 28 -14.10 5.34 14.61
N ILE A 29 -13.19 4.46 14.18
CA ILE A 29 -12.03 4.10 15.00
C ILE A 29 -11.01 5.24 15.02
N TYR A 30 -10.85 6.00 13.94
CA TYR A 30 -9.98 7.16 13.93
C TYR A 30 -10.39 8.20 15.00
N GLU A 31 -11.70 8.40 15.18
CA GLU A 31 -12.24 9.29 16.22
C GLU A 31 -12.08 8.74 17.64
N ASN A 32 -12.39 7.45 17.84
CA ASN A 32 -12.54 6.86 19.19
C ASN A 32 -11.29 6.13 19.70
N ARG A 33 -10.32 5.81 18.81
CA ARG A 33 -9.07 5.04 19.03
C ARG A 33 -9.24 3.59 19.52
N LYS A 34 -10.26 3.33 20.32
CA LYS A 34 -10.62 2.03 20.88
C LYS A 34 -12.13 1.95 21.03
N VAL A 35 -12.73 0.85 20.58
CA VAL A 35 -14.18 0.62 20.66
C VAL A 35 -14.43 -0.84 21.02
N SER A 36 -15.36 -1.08 21.95
CA SER A 36 -15.75 -2.47 22.29
C SER A 36 -16.44 -3.14 21.11
N LYS A 37 -16.26 -4.45 20.94
CA LYS A 37 -16.85 -5.22 19.84
C LYS A 37 -18.38 -5.10 19.82
N GLU A 38 -19.01 -5.23 20.98
CA GLU A 38 -20.46 -5.13 21.11
C GLU A 38 -20.98 -3.76 20.69
N GLU A 39 -20.39 -2.68 21.21
CA GLU A 39 -20.76 -1.32 20.83
C GLU A 39 -20.57 -1.10 19.34
N PHE A 40 -19.46 -1.58 18.79
CA PHE A 40 -19.13 -1.35 17.41
C PHE A 40 -20.13 -2.01 16.46
N ILE A 41 -20.44 -3.29 16.73
CA ILE A 41 -21.47 -4.04 16.00
C ILE A 41 -22.84 -3.35 16.14
N ARG A 42 -23.20 -2.89 17.35
CA ARG A 42 -24.47 -2.18 17.61
C ARG A 42 -24.59 -0.93 16.74
N ILE A 43 -23.54 -0.09 16.69
CA ILE A 43 -23.50 1.14 15.88
C ILE A 43 -23.70 0.80 14.40
N LEU A 44 -22.94 -0.15 13.86
CA LEU A 44 -23.03 -0.54 12.44
C LEU A 44 -24.40 -1.14 12.09
N ARG A 45 -25.00 -1.91 13.00
CA ARG A 45 -26.37 -2.42 12.83
C ARG A 45 -27.42 -1.32 12.83
N HIS A 46 -27.30 -0.32 13.71
CA HIS A 46 -28.17 0.85 13.69
C HIS A 46 -28.06 1.66 12.39
N ARG A 47 -26.89 1.63 11.74
CA ARG A 47 -26.66 2.22 10.40
C ARG A 47 -27.19 1.36 9.24
N GLY A 48 -27.79 0.19 9.53
CA GLY A 48 -28.44 -0.67 8.54
C GLY A 48 -27.57 -1.77 7.94
N TYR A 49 -26.34 -1.96 8.43
CA TYR A 49 -25.47 -3.06 7.98
C TYR A 49 -25.92 -4.41 8.55
N ARG A 50 -25.87 -5.46 7.72
CA ARG A 50 -26.18 -6.82 8.18
C ARG A 50 -25.01 -7.38 8.98
N MET A 51 -25.31 -8.19 9.99
CA MET A 51 -24.28 -8.82 10.82
C MET A 51 -23.22 -9.56 10.00
N LYS A 52 -23.65 -10.30 8.98
CA LYS A 52 -22.74 -11.03 8.09
C LYS A 52 -21.75 -10.10 7.39
N ASP A 53 -22.20 -8.95 6.89
CA ASP A 53 -21.33 -7.99 6.21
C ASP A 53 -20.35 -7.35 7.20
N ILE A 54 -20.81 -7.06 8.43
CA ILE A 54 -19.97 -6.56 9.53
C ILE A 54 -18.87 -7.57 9.89
N THR A 55 -19.24 -8.83 10.13
CA THR A 55 -18.28 -9.88 10.45
C THR A 55 -17.29 -10.09 9.31
N GLU A 56 -17.77 -10.20 8.07
CA GLU A 56 -16.89 -10.33 6.91
C GLU A 56 -15.92 -9.15 6.77
N GLU A 57 -16.36 -7.92 7.00
CA GLU A 57 -15.47 -6.75 6.87
C GLU A 57 -14.46 -6.66 8.02
N LEU A 58 -14.89 -6.91 9.26
CA LEU A 58 -13.98 -6.98 10.41
C LEU A 58 -12.94 -8.11 10.24
N ASP A 59 -13.33 -9.23 9.63
CA ASP A 59 -12.41 -10.32 9.27
C ASP A 59 -11.45 -9.92 8.14
N ARG A 60 -11.93 -9.12 7.17
CA ARG A 60 -11.18 -8.62 5.99
C ARG A 60 -10.25 -7.46 6.25
N GLN A 61 -10.48 -6.66 7.31
CA GLN A 61 -9.70 -5.45 7.66
C GLN A 61 -8.20 -5.68 7.89
N CYS A 62 -7.77 -6.91 7.68
CA CYS A 62 -6.41 -7.38 7.51
C CYS A 62 -5.76 -7.05 6.15
N TYR A 63 -6.45 -6.38 5.20
CA TYR A 63 -5.78 -5.80 4.03
C TYR A 63 -5.09 -4.48 4.36
N ALA A 64 -5.76 -3.57 5.08
CA ALA A 64 -5.31 -2.21 5.39
C ALA A 64 -4.72 -2.05 6.80
N SER A 65 -4.78 -3.11 7.63
CA SER A 65 -4.25 -3.16 9.00
C SER A 65 -4.50 -1.89 9.80
N THR A 66 -5.68 -1.29 9.66
CA THR A 66 -6.08 -0.10 10.42
C THR A 66 -6.55 -0.49 11.82
N LEU A 67 -6.83 -1.78 12.05
CA LEU A 67 -7.51 -2.31 13.22
C LEU A 67 -6.90 -3.60 13.74
N ARG A 68 -6.80 -3.69 15.07
CA ARG A 68 -6.42 -4.89 15.81
C ARG A 68 -7.50 -5.24 16.80
N TYR A 69 -7.93 -6.50 16.81
CA TYR A 69 -8.79 -7.02 17.86
C TYR A 69 -7.95 -7.48 19.06
N ILE A 70 -8.34 -7.08 20.27
CA ILE A 70 -7.72 -7.49 21.54
C ILE A 70 -8.69 -8.44 22.25
N PRO A 71 -8.46 -9.77 22.22
CA PRO A 71 -9.40 -10.74 22.77
C PRO A 71 -9.67 -10.57 24.27
N SER A 72 -8.64 -10.24 25.06
CA SER A 72 -8.76 -10.05 26.51
C SER A 72 -9.64 -8.87 26.90
N GLU A 73 -9.86 -7.93 25.98
CA GLU A 73 -10.65 -6.71 26.20
C GLU A 73 -11.94 -6.70 25.38
N ASP A 74 -12.17 -7.73 24.55
CA ASP A 74 -13.24 -7.80 23.54
C ASP A 74 -13.42 -6.47 22.77
N ALA A 75 -12.30 -5.90 22.32
CA ALA A 75 -12.28 -4.56 21.74
C ALA A 75 -11.41 -4.48 20.49
N TYR A 76 -11.78 -3.56 19.59
CA TYR A 76 -10.95 -3.15 18.46
C TYR A 76 -10.17 -1.89 18.83
N VAL A 77 -8.88 -1.88 18.51
CA VAL A 77 -8.01 -0.71 18.65
C VAL A 77 -7.46 -0.30 17.29
N SER A 78 -7.25 1.00 17.10
CA SER A 78 -6.51 1.52 15.96
C SER A 78 -5.08 0.98 15.98
N ILE A 79 -4.58 0.47 14.85
CA ILE A 79 -3.16 0.22 14.69
C ILE A 79 -2.51 1.49 14.15
N ASP A 80 -1.45 1.96 14.81
CA ASP A 80 -0.64 3.07 14.32
C ASP A 80 0.34 2.59 13.24
N MET A 81 -0.21 2.02 12.18
CA MET A 81 0.48 1.54 10.98
C MET A 81 0.96 2.70 10.09
N GLY A 82 1.26 3.85 10.72
CA GLY A 82 1.31 5.14 10.07
C GLY A 82 -0.09 5.54 9.62
N ARG A 83 -0.68 6.53 10.32
CA ARG A 83 -1.95 7.23 9.97
C ARG A 83 -2.06 7.74 8.52
N PHE A 84 -1.04 7.50 7.69
CA PHE A 84 -1.02 7.80 6.28
C PHE A 84 -2.11 7.09 5.52
N LEU A 85 -2.45 5.81 5.71
CA LEU A 85 -3.41 5.18 4.77
C LEU A 85 -4.80 5.87 4.74
N TRP A 86 -5.45 6.06 5.89
CA TRP A 86 -6.75 6.74 5.94
C TRP A 86 -6.66 8.22 5.53
N ARG A 87 -5.64 8.91 6.02
CA ARG A 87 -5.37 10.32 5.69
C ARG A 87 -5.06 10.51 4.20
N ASP A 88 -4.26 9.63 3.63
CA ASP A 88 -3.88 9.56 2.21
C ASP A 88 -5.10 9.32 1.34
N ILE A 89 -6.00 8.43 1.76
CA ILE A 89 -7.28 8.21 1.07
C ILE A 89 -8.10 9.51 1.06
N LEU A 90 -8.27 10.17 2.22
CA LEU A 90 -9.03 11.43 2.30
C LEU A 90 -8.35 12.56 1.49
N GLU A 91 -7.04 12.71 1.58
CA GLU A 91 -6.30 13.76 0.88
C GLU A 91 -6.29 13.56 -0.65
N ARG A 92 -6.26 12.30 -1.12
CA ARG A 92 -6.05 11.98 -2.54
C ARG A 92 -7.26 11.47 -3.28
N ILE A 93 -8.42 11.29 -2.63
CA ILE A 93 -9.59 10.70 -3.29
C ILE A 93 -9.98 11.46 -4.57
N HIS A 94 -9.83 12.78 -4.55
CA HIS A 94 -10.10 13.67 -5.68
C HIS A 94 -9.06 13.55 -6.81
N GLU A 95 -7.85 13.13 -6.49
CA GLU A 95 -6.75 13.01 -7.45
C GLU A 95 -6.78 11.67 -8.20
N GLN A 96 -7.51 10.66 -7.71
CA GLN A 96 -7.47 9.27 -8.23
C GLN A 96 -7.75 9.15 -9.73
N LYS A 97 -8.59 10.04 -10.30
CA LYS A 97 -8.88 10.07 -11.74
C LYS A 97 -7.72 10.64 -12.56
N SER A 98 -6.94 11.52 -11.95
CA SER A 98 -5.83 12.29 -12.50
C SER A 98 -4.48 11.75 -12.02
N MET A 99 -4.45 10.48 -11.62
CA MET A 99 -3.29 9.82 -11.05
C MET A 99 -2.83 8.63 -11.90
N LEU A 100 -1.54 8.58 -12.19
CA LEU A 100 -0.82 7.41 -12.69
C LEU A 100 0.08 6.88 -11.58
N GLY A 101 -0.24 5.71 -11.04
CA GLY A 101 0.63 4.99 -10.11
C GLY A 101 1.30 3.80 -10.77
N GLY A 102 2.53 3.50 -10.37
CA GLY A 102 3.24 2.34 -10.89
C GLY A 102 4.48 1.96 -10.10
N ARG A 103 5.20 0.99 -10.64
CA ARG A 103 6.44 0.45 -10.08
C ARG A 103 7.43 0.15 -11.19
N LEU A 104 8.69 0.49 -10.94
CA LEU A 104 9.82 0.11 -11.76
C LEU A 104 10.68 -0.90 -10.98
N GLU A 105 11.02 -2.01 -11.60
CA GLU A 105 11.91 -3.04 -11.05
C GLU A 105 13.03 -3.31 -12.06
N LYS A 106 14.29 -3.23 -11.62
CA LYS A 106 15.43 -3.60 -12.47
C LYS A 106 15.43 -5.11 -12.66
N THR A 107 15.65 -5.54 -13.89
CA THR A 107 15.80 -6.95 -14.23
C THR A 107 17.11 -7.15 -15.00
N ASN A 108 17.58 -8.39 -15.09
CA ASN A 108 18.81 -8.71 -15.81
C ASN A 108 18.77 -8.32 -17.29
N THR A 109 17.58 -8.22 -17.89
CA THR A 109 17.38 -7.98 -19.31
C THR A 109 16.67 -6.66 -19.62
N GLY A 110 16.50 -5.77 -18.63
CA GLY A 110 15.88 -4.45 -18.82
C GLY A 110 15.11 -3.95 -17.60
N LEU A 111 14.01 -3.24 -17.84
CA LEU A 111 13.13 -2.71 -16.80
C LEU A 111 11.75 -3.37 -16.86
N LYS A 112 11.25 -3.80 -15.72
CA LYS A 112 9.85 -4.19 -15.58
C LYS A 112 9.03 -3.00 -15.08
N LEU A 113 8.05 -2.58 -15.86
CA LEU A 113 7.08 -1.55 -15.50
C LEU A 113 5.75 -2.20 -15.11
N ASP A 114 5.31 -1.93 -13.89
CA ASP A 114 3.94 -2.18 -13.46
C ASP A 114 3.16 -0.85 -13.44
N VAL A 115 1.94 -0.86 -13.96
CA VAL A 115 0.98 0.25 -13.87
C VAL A 115 -0.21 -0.20 -13.03
N TYR A 116 -0.50 0.53 -11.97
CA TYR A 116 -1.57 0.25 -11.04
C TYR A 116 -2.94 0.57 -11.65
N ARG A 117 -3.86 -0.39 -11.56
CA ARG A 117 -5.23 -0.24 -12.05
C ARG A 117 -6.13 0.26 -10.94
N THR A 118 -6.77 1.39 -11.19
CA THR A 118 -7.78 1.96 -10.31
C THR A 118 -9.15 1.97 -11.01
N ASP A 119 -10.22 1.94 -10.23
CA ASP A 119 -11.58 2.02 -10.78
C ASP A 119 -11.91 3.43 -11.30
N PHE A 120 -11.12 4.43 -10.91
CA PHE A 120 -11.25 5.83 -11.30
C PHE A 120 -10.69 6.15 -12.69
N GLN A 121 -9.80 5.28 -13.21
CA GLN A 121 -9.22 5.43 -14.54
C GLN A 121 -10.28 5.28 -15.64
N SER A 122 -10.27 6.22 -16.58
CA SER A 122 -11.14 6.22 -17.74
C SER A 122 -10.92 5.01 -18.66
N LEU A 123 -11.94 4.63 -19.43
CA LEU A 123 -11.83 3.57 -20.43
C LEU A 123 -10.78 3.91 -21.51
N LYS A 124 -10.65 5.20 -21.87
CA LYS A 124 -9.65 5.69 -22.82
C LYS A 124 -8.23 5.39 -22.32
N PHE A 125 -7.96 5.67 -21.05
CA PHE A 125 -6.66 5.39 -20.44
C PHE A 125 -6.36 3.89 -20.38
N LYS A 126 -7.35 3.08 -19.98
CA LYS A 126 -7.24 1.61 -19.95
C LYS A 126 -6.90 1.03 -21.34
N ARG A 127 -7.54 1.53 -22.39
CA ARG A 127 -7.25 1.14 -23.78
C ARG A 127 -5.84 1.55 -24.21
N LEU A 128 -5.39 2.75 -23.84
CA LEU A 128 -4.02 3.19 -24.11
C LEU A 128 -2.99 2.22 -23.51
N ILE A 129 -3.14 1.83 -22.24
CA ILE A 129 -2.24 0.87 -21.59
C ILE A 129 -2.16 -0.45 -22.37
N SER A 130 -3.31 -0.98 -22.78
CA SER A 130 -3.36 -2.20 -23.60
C SER A 130 -2.70 -2.02 -24.97
N ASN A 131 -2.86 -0.86 -25.62
CA ASN A 131 -2.24 -0.56 -26.91
C ASN A 131 -0.71 -0.39 -26.81
N LEU A 132 -0.19 0.00 -25.64
CA LEU A 132 1.25 0.01 -25.33
C LEU A 132 1.79 -1.41 -25.05
N GLY A 133 0.90 -2.40 -25.05
CA GLY A 133 1.21 -3.82 -24.89
C GLY A 133 1.40 -4.26 -23.44
N LEU A 134 1.01 -3.45 -22.45
CA LEU A 134 1.04 -3.93 -21.07
C LEU A 134 -0.09 -4.92 -20.85
N HIS A 135 0.25 -6.10 -20.33
CA HIS A 135 -0.70 -7.18 -20.11
C HIS A 135 -1.28 -7.12 -18.70
N GLN A 136 -2.55 -7.48 -18.56
CA GLN A 136 -3.17 -7.54 -17.24
C GLN A 136 -2.53 -8.66 -16.41
N ALA A 137 -2.11 -8.33 -15.19
CA ALA A 137 -1.51 -9.26 -14.24
C ALA A 137 -2.41 -9.41 -12.99
N PRO A 138 -2.14 -10.38 -12.11
CA PRO A 138 -2.83 -10.49 -10.82
C PRO A 138 -2.67 -9.23 -9.98
N VAL A 139 -3.67 -8.98 -9.12
CA VAL A 139 -3.72 -7.84 -8.17
C VAL A 139 -3.80 -6.48 -8.87
N MET A 140 -4.80 -6.32 -9.76
CA MET A 140 -5.20 -5.02 -10.32
C MET A 140 -4.03 -4.17 -10.86
N ARG A 141 -3.21 -4.75 -11.72
CA ARG A 141 -2.14 -4.03 -12.41
C ARG A 141 -1.96 -4.51 -13.84
N TRP A 142 -1.35 -3.68 -14.67
CA TRP A 142 -0.79 -4.09 -15.95
C TRP A 142 0.74 -4.14 -15.84
N THR A 143 1.36 -5.10 -16.50
CA THR A 143 2.80 -5.32 -16.43
C THR A 143 3.39 -5.58 -17.80
N LYS A 144 4.61 -5.09 -18.02
CA LYS A 144 5.44 -5.48 -19.15
C LYS A 144 6.91 -5.20 -18.83
N GLN A 145 7.77 -6.02 -19.43
CA GLN A 145 9.20 -5.81 -19.42
C GLN A 145 9.62 -5.09 -20.71
N PHE A 146 10.48 -4.09 -20.56
CA PHE A 146 10.92 -3.17 -21.60
C PHE A 146 12.45 -3.03 -21.57
N ARG A 147 13.04 -2.60 -22.69
CA ARG A 147 14.35 -1.92 -22.65
C ARG A 147 14.18 -0.54 -22.01
N SER A 148 15.24 0.04 -21.44
CA SER A 148 15.13 1.28 -20.66
C SER A 148 14.50 2.45 -21.44
N GLU A 149 14.93 2.69 -22.68
CA GLU A 149 14.38 3.75 -23.53
C GLU A 149 12.90 3.51 -23.90
N GLU A 150 12.51 2.26 -24.12
CA GLU A 150 11.12 1.89 -24.41
C GLU A 150 10.23 2.08 -23.18
N ALA A 151 10.75 1.86 -21.97
CA ALA A 151 10.04 2.10 -20.72
C ALA A 151 9.76 3.61 -20.55
N LEU A 152 10.73 4.47 -20.85
CA LEU A 152 10.57 5.93 -20.80
C LEU A 152 9.56 6.43 -21.84
N ASN A 153 9.66 5.95 -23.08
CA ASN A 153 8.67 6.26 -24.13
C ASN A 153 7.25 5.80 -23.74
N CYS A 154 7.14 4.68 -23.04
CA CYS A 154 5.87 4.21 -22.51
C CYS A 154 5.36 5.15 -21.41
N LEU A 155 6.21 5.52 -20.45
CA LEU A 155 5.86 6.44 -19.36
C LEU A 155 5.43 7.81 -19.89
N ASP A 156 6.15 8.38 -20.85
CA ASP A 156 5.81 9.67 -21.46
C ASP A 156 4.39 9.70 -22.04
N LYS A 157 4.02 8.64 -22.78
CA LYS A 157 2.67 8.49 -23.32
C LYS A 157 1.61 8.34 -22.24
N LEU A 158 1.92 7.62 -21.16
CA LEU A 158 1.00 7.42 -20.05
C LEU A 158 0.80 8.71 -19.25
N VAL A 159 1.88 9.39 -18.87
CA VAL A 159 1.83 10.67 -18.14
C VAL A 159 1.01 11.70 -18.93
N GLY A 160 1.26 11.83 -20.24
CA GLY A 160 0.52 12.77 -21.09
C GLY A 160 -0.95 12.42 -21.31
N ALA A 161 -1.40 11.21 -20.92
CA ALA A 161 -2.78 10.77 -21.06
C ALA A 161 -3.60 10.89 -19.76
N VAL A 162 -2.95 11.23 -18.65
CA VAL A 162 -3.63 11.46 -17.36
C VAL A 162 -4.40 12.78 -17.43
N PRO A 163 -5.71 12.79 -17.10
CA PRO A 163 -6.49 14.02 -17.11
C PRO A 163 -5.99 14.98 -16.02
N CYS A 164 -6.20 16.28 -16.22
CA CYS A 164 -5.94 17.28 -15.18
C CYS A 164 -6.96 17.13 -14.04
N SER A 165 -6.50 17.14 -12.78
CA SER A 165 -7.33 17.42 -11.61
C SER A 165 -7.24 18.89 -11.23
N TYR A 166 -8.35 19.41 -10.75
CA TYR A 166 -8.40 20.71 -10.10
C TYR A 166 -8.21 20.53 -8.59
N PRO A 167 -7.62 21.51 -7.90
CA PRO A 167 -7.57 21.49 -6.44
C PRO A 167 -8.99 21.40 -5.91
N HIS A 168 -9.28 20.31 -5.20
CA HIS A 168 -10.52 20.17 -4.45
C HIS A 168 -10.26 20.55 -2.99
N GLY A 169 -11.32 20.92 -2.27
CA GLY A 169 -11.25 21.12 -0.81
C GLY A 169 -10.84 19.83 -0.08
N LYS A 170 -10.61 19.93 1.23
CA LYS A 170 -10.34 18.74 2.06
C LYS A 170 -11.53 17.78 1.96
N ALA A 171 -11.27 16.51 1.63
CA ALA A 171 -12.32 15.50 1.69
C ALA A 171 -12.56 15.08 3.15
N ASP A 172 -13.83 14.83 3.47
CA ASP A 172 -14.26 14.18 4.70
C ASP A 172 -14.88 12.81 4.36
N ARG A 173 -15.39 12.12 5.39
CA ARG A 173 -16.11 10.85 5.21
C ARG A 173 -17.24 10.96 4.18
N SER A 174 -18.04 12.03 4.22
CA SER A 174 -19.21 12.19 3.36
C SER A 174 -18.81 12.27 1.90
N VAL A 175 -17.77 13.06 1.60
CA VAL A 175 -17.21 13.20 0.25
C VAL A 175 -16.65 11.87 -0.24
N LEU A 176 -15.90 11.15 0.59
CA LEU A 176 -15.35 9.85 0.22
C LEU A 176 -16.46 8.83 -0.13
N LEU A 177 -17.49 8.75 0.71
CA LEU A 177 -18.65 7.87 0.48
C LEU A 177 -19.39 8.21 -0.82
N GLN A 178 -19.56 9.51 -1.11
CA GLN A 178 -20.15 9.97 -2.37
C GLN A 178 -19.31 9.53 -3.57
N VAL A 179 -18.00 9.77 -3.52
CA VAL A 179 -17.10 9.42 -4.63
C VAL A 179 -17.08 7.91 -4.89
N ILE A 180 -17.04 7.09 -3.83
CA ILE A 180 -17.15 5.62 -3.94
C ILE A 180 -18.49 5.23 -4.56
N HIS A 181 -19.58 5.91 -4.18
CA HIS A 181 -20.91 5.68 -4.76
C HIS A 181 -20.94 5.86 -6.25
N GLU A 182 -20.40 6.97 -6.72
CA GLU A 182 -20.37 7.35 -8.13
C GLU A 182 -19.56 6.34 -8.94
N VAL A 183 -18.38 5.94 -8.45
CA VAL A 183 -17.55 4.92 -9.11
C VAL A 183 -18.27 3.57 -9.16
N ASN A 184 -18.91 3.15 -8.06
CA ASN A 184 -19.60 1.86 -7.99
C ASN A 184 -20.86 1.81 -8.87
N LYS A 185 -21.57 2.92 -9.09
CA LYS A 185 -22.70 3.00 -10.05
C LYS A 185 -22.31 2.61 -11.47
N HIS A 186 -21.05 2.78 -11.84
CA HIS A 186 -20.58 2.54 -13.21
C HIS A 186 -19.95 1.16 -13.39
N LYS A 187 -19.98 0.31 -12.36
CA LYS A 187 -19.43 -1.04 -12.41
C LYS A 187 -20.50 -2.05 -12.83
N SER A 188 -20.13 -2.94 -13.74
CA SER A 188 -21.01 -4.00 -14.25
C SER A 188 -21.29 -5.13 -13.24
N LYS A 189 -20.57 -5.16 -12.10
CA LYS A 189 -20.74 -6.14 -11.03
C LYS A 189 -21.17 -5.44 -9.74
N LYS A 190 -22.07 -6.08 -8.97
CA LYS A 190 -22.52 -5.70 -7.61
C LYS A 190 -21.40 -5.75 -6.56
N THR A 191 -20.15 -5.49 -6.92
CA THR A 191 -19.05 -5.40 -5.95
C THR A 191 -19.10 -4.03 -5.29
N THR A 192 -19.14 -4.00 -3.97
CA THR A 192 -19.23 -2.77 -3.16
C THR A 192 -17.87 -2.12 -2.89
N TRP A 193 -16.77 -2.73 -3.33
CA TRP A 193 -15.43 -2.17 -3.20
C TRP A 193 -15.05 -1.25 -4.37
N ALA A 194 -14.23 -0.24 -4.11
CA ALA A 194 -13.54 0.58 -5.11
C ALA A 194 -12.03 0.41 -4.96
N TRP A 195 -11.33 0.14 -6.06
CA TRP A 195 -9.87 0.07 -6.13
C TRP A 195 -9.28 1.45 -6.39
N LEU A 196 -8.27 1.82 -5.61
CA LEU A 196 -7.58 3.10 -5.68
C LEU A 196 -6.07 2.90 -5.46
N ILE A 197 -5.29 3.95 -5.77
CA ILE A 197 -3.87 4.00 -5.46
C ILE A 197 -3.72 4.65 -4.08
N THR A 198 -2.98 3.98 -3.20
CA THR A 198 -2.73 4.41 -1.82
C THR A 198 -1.25 4.38 -1.51
N HIS A 199 -0.83 5.14 -0.50
CA HIS A 199 0.55 5.24 -0.04
C HIS A 199 0.73 4.78 1.43
N PRO A 200 0.68 3.45 1.70
CA PRO A 200 1.01 2.94 3.03
C PRO A 200 2.49 3.16 3.37
N VAL A 201 2.75 3.58 4.62
CA VAL A 201 4.09 3.76 5.18
C VAL A 201 4.16 3.06 6.53
N MET A 202 5.18 2.25 6.75
CA MET A 202 5.40 1.51 7.98
C MET A 202 6.85 1.69 8.45
N GLN A 203 7.02 1.93 9.74
CA GLN A 203 8.32 2.04 10.39
C GLN A 203 8.49 0.88 11.37
N LEU A 204 9.48 0.04 11.11
CA LEU A 204 9.77 -1.15 11.91
C LEU A 204 11.16 -1.11 12.53
N LYS A 205 11.29 -1.71 13.71
CA LYS A 205 12.56 -1.99 14.36
C LYS A 205 12.87 -3.46 14.17
N LEU A 206 13.78 -3.76 13.24
CA LEU A 206 14.19 -5.11 12.92
C LEU A 206 15.47 -5.47 13.67
N THR A 207 15.34 -6.32 14.67
CA THR A 207 16.45 -7.10 15.23
C THR A 207 16.73 -8.30 14.32
N PRO A 208 17.92 -8.93 14.40
CA PRO A 208 18.21 -10.16 13.65
C PRO A 208 17.14 -11.25 13.84
N SER A 209 16.60 -11.36 15.06
CA SER A 209 15.55 -12.32 15.42
C SER A 209 14.22 -11.99 14.76
N ARG A 210 13.81 -10.71 14.77
CA ARG A 210 12.59 -10.25 14.08
C ARG A 210 12.66 -10.48 12.58
N GLU A 211 13.81 -10.17 11.97
CA GLU A 211 14.04 -10.41 10.55
C GLU A 211 13.95 -11.90 10.20
N LYS A 212 14.57 -12.77 11.02
CA LYS A 212 14.50 -14.22 10.83
C LYS A 212 13.08 -14.76 10.97
N VAL A 213 12.33 -14.30 11.97
CA VAL A 213 10.94 -14.70 12.20
C VAL A 213 10.07 -14.34 11.01
N ILE A 214 10.11 -13.08 10.55
CA ILE A 214 9.24 -12.64 9.46
C ILE A 214 9.59 -13.29 8.12
N LYS A 215 10.89 -13.45 7.81
CA LYS A 215 11.35 -14.18 6.60
C LYS A 215 10.87 -15.63 6.62
N THR A 216 10.97 -16.30 7.77
CA THR A 216 10.54 -17.70 7.92
C THR A 216 9.02 -17.81 7.77
N LEU A 217 8.25 -16.94 8.42
CA LEU A 217 6.79 -16.91 8.31
C LEU A 217 6.34 -16.70 6.86
N PHE A 218 6.95 -15.77 6.13
CA PHE A 218 6.58 -15.46 4.75
C PHE A 218 6.89 -16.62 3.79
N SER A 219 7.98 -17.33 4.03
CA SER A 219 8.37 -18.53 3.29
C SER A 219 7.35 -19.67 3.48
N LEU A 220 6.95 -19.92 4.73
CA LEU A 220 6.01 -21.01 5.08
C LEU A 220 4.58 -20.71 4.64
N SER A 221 4.11 -19.49 4.90
CA SER A 221 2.73 -19.09 4.61
C SER A 221 2.45 -18.94 3.12
N LYS A 222 3.47 -18.60 2.32
CA LYS A 222 3.34 -18.26 0.89
C LYS A 222 2.32 -17.13 0.62
N GLY A 223 2.06 -16.28 1.60
CA GLY A 223 1.13 -15.15 1.51
C GLY A 223 0.06 -15.14 2.61
N PRO A 224 -0.78 -14.09 2.66
CA PRO A 224 -1.93 -14.03 3.55
C PRO A 224 -2.96 -15.12 3.24
N VAL A 225 -3.66 -15.63 4.26
CA VAL A 225 -4.76 -16.59 4.10
C VAL A 225 -5.82 -16.10 3.13
N ASP A 226 -6.13 -14.79 3.16
CA ASP A 226 -7.11 -14.15 2.27
C ASP A 226 -6.72 -14.28 0.79
N TRP A 227 -5.43 -14.53 0.51
CA TRP A 227 -4.89 -14.70 -0.84
C TRP A 227 -4.52 -16.16 -1.12
N LYS A 228 -5.18 -17.11 -0.43
CA LYS A 228 -4.92 -18.56 -0.51
C LYS A 228 -3.56 -18.97 0.06
N GLY A 229 -2.96 -18.12 0.91
CA GLY A 229 -1.83 -18.49 1.74
C GLY A 229 -2.22 -19.52 2.80
N ARG A 230 -1.20 -20.07 3.47
CA ARG A 230 -1.35 -21.08 4.52
C ARG A 230 -1.08 -20.46 5.90
N PRO A 231 -1.96 -20.65 6.89
CA PRO A 231 -1.65 -20.26 8.26
C PRO A 231 -0.58 -21.21 8.85
N VAL A 232 0.36 -20.65 9.60
CA VAL A 232 1.56 -21.31 10.12
C VAL A 232 1.43 -21.49 11.62
N SER A 233 1.70 -22.69 12.13
CA SER A 233 1.66 -22.92 13.58
C SER A 233 2.84 -22.25 14.29
N PHE A 234 2.63 -21.79 15.53
CA PHE A 234 3.70 -21.19 16.33
C PHE A 234 4.87 -22.16 16.55
N ASP A 235 4.58 -23.44 16.84
CA ASP A 235 5.61 -24.47 17.04
C ASP A 235 6.46 -24.74 15.79
N GLU A 236 5.82 -24.76 14.61
CA GLU A 236 6.53 -24.91 13.33
C GLU A 236 7.48 -23.74 13.08
N LEU A 237 7.01 -22.52 13.36
CA LEU A 237 7.83 -21.31 13.24
C LEU A 237 8.99 -21.32 14.24
N LYS A 238 8.73 -21.67 15.51
CA LYS A 238 9.74 -21.79 16.57
C LYS A 238 10.85 -22.77 16.20
N ARG A 239 10.46 -23.97 15.74
CA ARG A 239 11.40 -25.02 15.31
C ARG A 239 12.31 -24.55 14.17
N LEU A 240 11.76 -23.84 13.18
CA LEU A 240 12.51 -23.42 12.00
C LEU A 240 13.35 -22.16 12.24
N CYS A 241 12.87 -21.24 13.09
CA CYS A 241 13.65 -20.08 13.49
C CYS A 241 14.80 -20.45 14.44
N ARG A 242 14.75 -21.59 15.15
CA ARG A 242 15.73 -21.98 16.18
C ARG A 242 15.90 -20.88 17.25
N LEU A 243 14.79 -20.26 17.64
CA LEU A 243 14.70 -19.23 18.68
C LEU A 243 13.79 -19.75 19.80
N SER A 244 14.21 -19.71 21.06
CA SER A 244 13.42 -20.23 22.17
C SER A 244 12.47 -19.19 22.79
N GLU A 245 12.97 -18.00 23.10
CA GLU A 245 12.23 -16.94 23.83
C GLU A 245 11.92 -15.72 22.95
N GLU A 246 12.85 -15.30 22.09
CA GLU A 246 12.73 -14.09 21.25
C GLU A 246 11.64 -14.16 20.17
N ILE A 247 11.15 -15.36 19.86
CA ILE A 247 10.10 -15.55 18.85
C ILE A 247 8.76 -14.99 19.32
N GLN A 248 8.41 -15.16 20.61
CA GLN A 248 7.16 -14.64 21.16
C GLN A 248 7.15 -13.12 21.08
N GLU A 249 8.22 -12.48 21.58
CA GLU A 249 8.39 -11.02 21.51
C GLU A 249 8.35 -10.51 20.06
N SER A 250 8.98 -11.23 19.13
CA SER A 250 8.97 -10.86 17.71
C SER A 250 7.56 -10.94 17.10
N ILE A 251 6.77 -11.96 17.45
CA ILE A 251 5.40 -12.11 16.96
C ILE A 251 4.49 -11.05 17.55
N GLU A 252 4.55 -10.82 18.86
CA GLU A 252 3.80 -9.76 19.53
C GLU A 252 4.13 -8.39 18.93
N TYR A 253 5.41 -8.13 18.66
CA TYR A 253 5.84 -6.94 17.95
C TYR A 253 5.16 -6.81 16.58
N PHE A 254 5.23 -7.84 15.74
CA PHE A 254 4.61 -7.80 14.40
C PHE A 254 3.08 -7.75 14.42
N GLU A 255 2.44 -8.31 15.43
CA GLU A 255 1.00 -8.19 15.64
C GLU A 255 0.60 -6.77 16.01
N VAL A 256 1.34 -6.14 16.95
CA VAL A 256 1.14 -4.73 17.31
C VAL A 256 1.34 -3.82 16.11
N GLN A 257 2.29 -4.15 15.22
CA GLN A 257 2.52 -3.42 13.97
C GLN A 257 1.55 -3.82 12.84
N GLY A 258 0.54 -4.66 13.09
CA GLY A 258 -0.43 -5.06 12.05
C GLY A 258 0.18 -5.81 10.86
N VAL A 259 1.36 -6.43 11.04
CA VAL A 259 2.05 -7.23 10.02
C VAL A 259 1.59 -8.68 10.03
N VAL A 260 1.28 -9.20 11.22
CA VAL A 260 0.88 -10.58 11.47
C VAL A 260 -0.42 -10.60 12.25
N ARG A 261 -1.23 -11.65 12.06
CA ARG A 261 -2.43 -11.90 12.85
C ARG A 261 -2.58 -13.38 13.17
N TYR A 262 -3.41 -13.65 14.18
CA TYR A 262 -3.85 -14.99 14.53
C TYR A 262 -5.16 -15.37 13.81
N ILE A 263 -5.23 -16.62 13.33
CA ILE A 263 -6.44 -17.29 12.85
C ILE A 263 -6.42 -18.71 13.40
N ASN A 264 -7.38 -19.04 14.27
CA ASN A 264 -7.49 -20.36 14.92
C ASN A 264 -6.15 -20.83 15.50
N ASP A 265 -5.54 -19.99 16.36
CA ASP A 265 -4.25 -20.21 17.03
C ASP A 265 -3.03 -20.37 16.10
N LYS A 266 -3.18 -20.02 14.82
CA LYS A 266 -2.10 -20.03 13.83
C LYS A 266 -1.82 -18.63 13.30
N LEU A 267 -0.60 -18.42 12.85
CA LEU A 267 -0.11 -17.14 12.35
C LEU A 267 -0.29 -17.02 10.84
N THR A 268 -0.70 -15.84 10.37
CA THR A 268 -0.64 -15.46 8.96
C THR A 268 -0.18 -14.01 8.83
N PRO A 269 0.60 -13.66 7.78
CA PRO A 269 0.81 -12.25 7.48
C PRO A 269 -0.51 -11.59 7.07
N THR A 270 -0.62 -10.28 7.32
CA THR A 270 -1.66 -9.42 6.77
C THR A 270 -1.37 -9.07 5.31
N GLY A 271 -2.36 -8.60 4.56
CA GLY A 271 -2.18 -8.17 3.17
C GLY A 271 -1.12 -7.09 3.03
N GLN A 272 -1.26 -6.00 3.79
CA GLN A 272 -0.31 -4.91 3.81
C GLN A 272 1.05 -5.31 4.40
N GLY A 273 1.09 -6.06 5.50
CA GLY A 273 2.34 -6.56 6.07
C GLY A 273 3.13 -7.41 5.07
N TYR A 274 2.44 -8.31 4.36
CA TYR A 274 3.04 -9.12 3.32
C TYR A 274 3.59 -8.28 2.17
N VAL A 275 2.80 -7.36 1.61
CA VAL A 275 3.23 -6.55 0.47
C VAL A 275 4.39 -5.64 0.83
N LEU A 276 4.31 -4.94 1.97
CA LEU A 276 5.37 -4.05 2.44
C LEU A 276 6.68 -4.80 2.61
N LEU A 277 6.66 -5.87 3.42
CA LEU A 277 7.90 -6.51 3.83
C LEU A 277 8.44 -7.50 2.80
N GLN A 278 7.58 -8.09 1.95
CA GLN A 278 8.08 -9.00 0.93
C GLN A 278 9.04 -8.30 -0.03
N TYR A 279 8.79 -7.03 -0.37
CA TYR A 279 9.68 -6.28 -1.25
C TYR A 279 10.93 -5.81 -0.54
N ALA A 280 10.79 -5.33 0.70
CA ALA A 280 11.94 -4.93 1.52
C ALA A 280 12.94 -6.07 1.73
N LEU A 281 12.44 -7.31 1.88
CA LEU A 281 13.26 -8.48 2.20
C LEU A 281 13.81 -9.20 0.95
N LYS A 282 13.34 -8.88 -0.26
CA LYS A 282 13.77 -9.54 -1.52
C LYS A 282 15.00 -8.89 -2.16
N ASP A 283 15.48 -7.77 -1.62
CA ASP A 283 16.68 -7.05 -2.05
C ASP A 283 16.79 -6.85 -3.58
N ARG A 284 15.65 -6.53 -4.21
CA ARG A 284 15.62 -6.15 -5.62
C ARG A 284 15.46 -4.64 -5.73
N PRO A 285 16.35 -3.95 -6.47
CA PRO A 285 16.19 -2.53 -6.73
C PRO A 285 14.86 -2.28 -7.44
N SER A 286 13.95 -1.66 -6.70
CA SER A 286 12.65 -1.27 -7.19
C SER A 286 12.23 0.03 -6.54
N LEU A 287 11.49 0.83 -7.29
CA LEU A 287 10.82 2.01 -6.78
C LEU A 287 9.37 1.98 -7.20
N THR A 288 8.54 2.60 -6.39
CA THR A 288 7.16 2.91 -6.72
C THR A 288 7.02 4.41 -6.94
N PHE A 289 6.13 4.78 -7.85
CA PHE A 289 5.92 6.17 -8.21
C PHE A 289 4.44 6.47 -8.37
N VAL A 290 4.10 7.74 -8.18
CA VAL A 290 2.83 8.34 -8.55
C VAL A 290 3.11 9.64 -9.30
N VAL A 291 2.37 9.84 -10.39
CA VAL A 291 2.31 11.12 -11.11
C VAL A 291 0.87 11.62 -11.06
N VAL A 292 0.66 12.84 -10.58
CA VAL A 292 -0.64 13.51 -10.55
C VAL A 292 -0.57 14.74 -11.46
N HIS A 293 -1.54 14.89 -12.37
CA HIS A 293 -1.64 16.08 -13.22
C HIS A 293 -2.53 17.11 -12.52
N VAL A 294 -1.96 18.22 -12.05
CA VAL A 294 -2.66 19.25 -11.27
C VAL A 294 -2.61 20.58 -12.01
N GLU A 295 -3.77 21.13 -12.35
CA GLU A 295 -3.88 22.37 -13.12
C GLU A 295 -3.08 22.35 -14.45
N LYS A 296 -1.93 23.05 -14.50
CA LYS A 296 -1.04 23.13 -15.68
C LYS A 296 0.26 22.36 -15.49
N THR A 297 0.48 21.75 -14.33
CA THR A 297 1.73 21.10 -13.94
C THR A 297 1.49 19.68 -13.46
N TYR A 298 2.56 18.99 -13.14
CA TYR A 298 2.56 17.62 -12.64
C TYR A 298 3.26 17.57 -11.29
N ARG A 299 2.76 16.69 -10.43
CA ARG A 299 3.43 16.30 -9.19
C ARG A 299 3.94 14.88 -9.35
N LEU A 300 5.23 14.67 -9.16
CA LEU A 300 5.87 13.36 -9.16
C LEU A 300 6.23 12.98 -7.72
N GLU A 301 5.84 11.79 -7.31
CA GLU A 301 6.10 11.26 -5.98
C GLU A 301 6.74 9.89 -6.09
N ILE A 302 7.79 9.66 -5.32
CA ILE A 302 8.60 8.45 -5.41
C ILE A 302 8.86 7.87 -4.02
N SER A 303 8.67 6.55 -3.92
CA SER A 303 8.93 5.77 -2.71
C SER A 303 9.69 4.50 -3.04
N ALA A 304 10.70 4.20 -2.23
CA ALA A 304 11.50 2.98 -2.33
C ALA A 304 11.09 2.00 -1.22
N PRO A 305 10.61 0.78 -1.57
CA PRO A 305 10.20 -0.23 -0.59
C PRO A 305 11.37 -1.04 -0.03
N THR A 306 12.62 -0.55 -0.03
CA THR A 306 13.82 -1.37 0.20
C THR A 306 14.73 -0.84 1.33
N LEU A 307 15.53 -1.75 1.90
CA LEU A 307 16.65 -1.41 2.80
C LEU A 307 17.70 -0.52 2.11
N ALA A 308 17.85 -0.65 0.79
CA ALA A 308 18.66 0.24 -0.06
C ALA A 308 18.05 1.64 -0.25
N GLY A 309 16.93 1.94 0.42
CA GLY A 309 16.21 3.20 0.31
C GLY A 309 17.03 4.44 0.65
N HIS A 310 18.12 4.32 1.43
CA HIS A 310 19.01 5.45 1.74
C HIS A 310 19.67 6.01 0.48
N ASN A 311 20.30 5.16 -0.33
CA ASN A 311 20.97 5.57 -1.57
C ASN A 311 19.99 6.20 -2.56
N ILE A 312 18.81 5.59 -2.74
CA ILE A 312 17.78 6.12 -3.63
C ILE A 312 17.24 7.46 -3.10
N ARG A 313 17.03 7.60 -1.78
CA ARG A 313 16.55 8.85 -1.18
C ARG A 313 17.56 9.99 -1.37
N ASP A 314 18.84 9.71 -1.21
CA ASP A 314 19.89 10.71 -1.37
C ASP A 314 19.95 11.18 -2.83
N ILE A 315 19.92 10.26 -3.79
CA ILE A 315 19.81 10.57 -5.22
C ILE A 315 18.58 11.43 -5.51
N LEU A 316 17.40 11.07 -4.98
CA LEU A 316 16.17 11.83 -5.22
C LEU A 316 16.23 13.24 -4.62
N LYS A 317 16.89 13.42 -3.47
CA LYS A 317 17.09 14.74 -2.85
C LYS A 317 18.09 15.58 -3.65
N GLU A 318 19.17 14.98 -4.14
CA GLU A 318 20.14 15.64 -5.02
C GLU A 318 19.49 16.12 -6.32
N LEU A 319 18.53 15.36 -6.84
CA LEU A 319 17.71 15.75 -8.00
C LEU A 319 16.67 16.85 -7.69
N GLY A 320 16.63 17.37 -6.45
CA GLY A 320 15.74 18.48 -6.04
C GLY A 320 14.45 18.04 -5.36
N GLY A 321 14.28 16.75 -5.07
CA GLY A 321 13.10 16.22 -4.40
C GLY A 321 13.03 16.63 -2.93
N ARG A 322 11.81 16.85 -2.43
CA ARG A 322 11.57 17.24 -1.03
C ARG A 322 10.81 16.16 -0.28
N SER A 323 11.11 16.01 1.01
CA SER A 323 10.24 15.26 1.92
C SER A 323 9.30 16.24 2.63
N PHE A 324 8.04 15.83 2.78
CA PHE A 324 7.03 16.57 3.53
C PHE A 324 6.51 15.81 4.77
N SER A 325 7.14 14.69 5.12
CA SER A 325 6.73 13.85 6.26
C SER A 325 7.88 13.63 7.24
N GLU A 326 7.53 13.37 8.50
CA GLU A 326 8.50 13.00 9.56
C GLU A 326 9.27 11.72 9.22
N VAL A 327 8.65 10.82 8.44
CA VAL A 327 9.21 9.54 7.97
C VAL A 327 10.08 9.67 6.72
N ASN A 328 10.26 10.88 6.20
CA ASN A 328 11.09 11.19 5.04
C ASN A 328 10.67 10.54 3.70
N THR A 329 9.37 10.28 3.51
CA THR A 329 8.78 9.62 2.32
C THR A 329 7.29 9.98 2.15
N PRO A 330 6.74 10.08 0.92
CA PRO A 330 7.44 9.96 -0.36
C PRO A 330 8.37 11.15 -0.58
N ILE A 331 9.36 10.99 -1.47
CA ILE A 331 10.08 12.14 -2.01
C ILE A 331 9.23 12.73 -3.13
N VAL A 332 9.00 14.04 -3.07
CA VAL A 332 8.04 14.74 -3.90
C VAL A 332 8.75 15.82 -4.71
N PHE A 333 8.42 15.86 -5.99
CA PHE A 333 8.75 16.91 -6.94
C PHE A 333 7.44 17.58 -7.32
N SER A 334 7.28 18.84 -6.91
CA SER A 334 6.06 19.62 -7.12
C SER A 334 6.20 20.53 -8.34
N GLU A 335 5.07 20.82 -8.98
CA GLU A 335 4.97 21.84 -10.04
C GLU A 335 5.86 21.59 -11.26
N CYS A 336 6.08 20.33 -11.62
CA CYS A 336 6.88 19.95 -12.77
C CYS A 336 6.12 20.12 -14.09
N GLU A 337 6.81 20.50 -15.16
CA GLU A 337 6.33 20.23 -16.51
C GLU A 337 6.37 18.72 -16.81
N LYS A 338 5.58 18.28 -17.80
CA LYS A 338 5.60 16.88 -18.24
C LYS A 338 7.01 16.41 -18.63
N SER A 339 7.74 17.25 -19.37
CA SER A 339 9.12 17.02 -19.82
C SER A 339 10.07 16.81 -18.65
N GLU A 340 9.89 17.57 -17.57
CA GLU A 340 10.68 17.46 -16.34
C GLU A 340 10.40 16.15 -15.61
N VAL A 341 9.14 15.72 -15.51
CA VAL A 341 8.78 14.40 -14.95
C VAL A 341 9.53 13.28 -15.68
N ILE A 342 9.56 13.31 -17.02
CA ILE A 342 10.23 12.28 -17.80
C ILE A 342 11.76 12.35 -17.65
N THR A 343 12.32 13.56 -17.62
CA THR A 343 13.75 13.77 -17.36
C THR A 343 14.16 13.22 -15.98
N LEU A 344 13.37 13.48 -14.95
CA LEU A 344 13.60 12.96 -13.60
C LEU A 344 13.55 11.42 -13.58
N MET A 345 12.55 10.82 -14.22
CA MET A 345 12.42 9.36 -14.31
C MET A 345 13.61 8.72 -15.06
N ASP A 346 14.12 9.36 -16.11
CA ASP A 346 15.34 8.92 -16.83
C ASP A 346 16.58 8.97 -15.93
N SER A 347 16.80 10.09 -15.22
CA SER A 347 17.92 10.25 -14.29
C SER A 347 17.94 9.15 -13.21
N ILE A 348 16.79 8.80 -12.66
CA ILE A 348 16.65 7.75 -11.65
C ILE A 348 16.90 6.36 -12.24
N ILE A 349 16.46 6.11 -13.48
CA ILE A 349 16.75 4.84 -14.15
C ILE A 349 18.26 4.70 -14.40
N ARG A 350 18.92 5.79 -14.80
CA ARG A 350 20.35 5.82 -15.11
C ARG A 350 21.25 5.72 -13.88
N SER A 351 20.79 6.15 -12.70
CA SER A 351 21.51 5.90 -11.44
C SER A 351 21.64 4.41 -11.11
N GLY A 352 20.88 3.55 -11.81
CA GLY A 352 20.90 2.12 -11.62
C GLY A 352 20.05 1.65 -10.43
N PHE A 353 19.17 2.57 -9.96
CA PHE A 353 18.55 2.67 -8.64
C PHE A 353 19.52 3.17 -7.58
#